data_AF-A0A2V6QYM3-F1
#
_entry.id   AF-A0A2V6QYM3-F1
#
_cell.length_a   1.000
_cell.length_b   1.000
_cell.length_c   1.000
_cell.angle_alpha   90.00
_cell.angle_beta   90.00
_cell.angle_gamma   90.00
#
_symmetry.space_group_name_H-M   'P 1'
#
loop_
_entity.id
_entity.type
_entity.pdbx_description
1 polymer ?
#
loop_
_entity_poly.entity_id
_entity_poly.type
_entity_poly.pdbx_seq_one_letter_code
_entity_poly.pdbx_strand_id
1 'polypeptide(L)'
;MATLPPDDALLADLDKVVRDTLAYFEGPGRASKARVDRWQARDVLMHFIYFHDATAWGIQSVATGGPLWPVPGDSDTVNEVCRRLHEHESFDELLVQVRLAHARLLRAARGAPDLDTPCFRRANGDTMTGRQRLELLARHWAEHVQELRAAAKAG
;
A
#
# COMPACT_ATOMS: atom_id res chain seq x y z
N MET A 1 -2.88 -25.84 17.74
CA MET A 1 -2.95 -24.96 16.55
C MET A 1 -1.52 -24.72 16.10
N ALA A 2 -1.16 -25.08 14.88
CA ALA A 2 0.17 -24.80 14.35
C ALA A 2 0.29 -23.31 14.02
N THR A 3 1.34 -22.66 14.52
CA THR A 3 1.68 -21.28 14.18
C THR A 3 2.09 -21.23 12.71
N LEU A 4 1.55 -20.27 11.94
CA LEU A 4 1.98 -20.06 10.57
C LEU A 4 3.48 -19.71 10.52
N PRO A 5 4.20 -20.07 9.44
CA PRO A 5 5.51 -19.49 9.17
C PRO A 5 5.45 -17.95 9.25
N PRO A 6 6.53 -17.27 9.67
CA PRO A 6 6.51 -15.82 9.89
C PRO A 6 5.99 -15.00 8.70
N ASP A 7 6.37 -15.40 7.47
CA ASP A 7 5.97 -14.71 6.24
C ASP A 7 4.49 -14.92 5.94
N ASP A 8 3.97 -16.12 6.17
CA ASP A 8 2.56 -16.43 5.99
C ASP A 8 1.68 -15.68 7.00
N ALA A 9 2.14 -15.54 8.25
CA ALA A 9 1.49 -14.72 9.25
C ALA A 9 1.46 -13.24 8.84
N LEU A 10 2.59 -12.70 8.39
CA LEU A 10 2.70 -11.32 7.92
C LEU A 10 1.76 -11.03 6.73
N LEU A 11 1.68 -11.96 5.76
CA LEU A 11 0.80 -11.82 4.61
C LEU A 11 -0.68 -11.95 5.00
N ALA A 12 -1.01 -12.81 5.96
CA ALA A 12 -2.37 -12.93 6.49
C ALA A 12 -2.81 -11.65 7.23
N ASP A 13 -1.90 -11.04 8.01
CA ASP A 13 -2.15 -9.78 8.69
C ASP A 13 -2.36 -8.63 7.71
N LEU A 14 -1.51 -8.54 6.67
CA LEU A 14 -1.68 -7.55 5.61
C LEU A 14 -3.01 -7.72 4.87
N ASP A 15 -3.37 -8.95 4.49
CA ASP A 15 -4.66 -9.26 3.84
C ASP A 15 -5.85 -8.86 4.73
N LYS A 16 -5.79 -9.15 6.02
CA LYS A 16 -6.82 -8.73 6.98
C LYS A 16 -6.94 -7.21 7.01
N VAL A 17 -5.84 -6.48 7.15
CA VAL A 17 -5.86 -5.01 7.19
C VAL A 17 -6.42 -4.43 5.89
N VAL A 18 -6.00 -4.94 4.73
CA VAL A 18 -6.50 -4.47 3.44
C VAL A 18 -8.00 -4.71 3.29
N ARG A 19 -8.51 -5.87 3.73
CA ARG A 19 -9.96 -6.15 3.75
C ARG A 19 -10.72 -5.19 4.66
N ASP A 20 -10.24 -4.97 5.88
CA ASP A 20 -10.86 -4.04 6.84
C ASP A 20 -10.90 -2.60 6.28
N THR A 21 -9.83 -2.19 5.59
CA THR A 21 -9.73 -0.88 4.95
C THR A 21 -10.65 -0.75 3.73
N LEU A 22 -10.70 -1.76 2.86
CA LEU A 22 -11.64 -1.78 1.74
C LEU A 22 -13.09 -1.68 2.22
N ALA A 23 -13.44 -2.43 3.27
CA ALA A 23 -14.78 -2.36 3.87
C ALA A 23 -15.11 -0.95 4.39
N TYR A 24 -14.13 -0.22 4.94
CA TYR A 24 -14.31 1.18 5.31
C TYR A 24 -14.63 2.06 4.10
N PHE A 25 -13.84 1.96 3.02
CA PHE A 25 -14.05 2.79 1.83
C PHE A 25 -15.29 2.42 1.02
N GLU A 26 -15.76 1.18 1.10
CA GLU A 26 -17.04 0.75 0.51
C GLU A 26 -18.25 1.21 1.32
N GLY A 27 -18.08 1.38 2.64
CA GLY A 27 -19.12 1.86 3.55
C GLY A 27 -18.94 3.34 3.90
N PRO A 28 -18.68 3.68 5.17
CA PRO A 28 -18.71 5.06 5.66
C PRO A 28 -17.68 5.98 5.00
N GLY A 29 -16.55 5.44 4.53
CA GLY A 29 -15.53 6.20 3.82
C GLY A 29 -15.97 6.68 2.44
N ARG A 30 -16.96 6.04 1.80
CA ARG A 30 -17.39 6.34 0.43
C ARG A 30 -17.99 7.73 0.28
N ALA A 31 -18.83 8.12 1.24
CA ALA A 31 -19.50 9.42 1.25
C ALA A 31 -18.79 10.45 2.14
N SER A 32 -17.67 10.06 2.76
CA SER A 32 -16.95 10.92 3.69
C SER A 32 -16.32 12.10 2.95
N LYS A 33 -16.56 13.31 3.47
CA LYS A 33 -15.87 14.54 3.07
C LYS A 33 -14.67 14.85 3.96
N ALA A 34 -14.34 13.93 4.88
CA ALA A 34 -13.22 14.09 5.80
C ALA A 34 -11.91 14.24 5.03
N ARG A 35 -11.04 15.08 5.58
CA ARG A 35 -9.71 15.32 5.04
C ARG A 35 -8.68 15.12 6.12
N VAL A 36 -7.57 14.49 5.75
CA VAL A 36 -6.33 14.47 6.54
C VAL A 36 -5.39 15.41 5.81
N ASP A 37 -5.10 16.56 6.41
CA ASP A 37 -4.54 17.71 5.72
C ASP A 37 -5.32 18.07 4.43
N ARG A 38 -4.69 17.89 3.26
CA ARG A 38 -5.31 18.12 1.94
C ARG A 38 -5.93 16.86 1.33
N TRP A 39 -5.73 15.68 1.93
CA TRP A 39 -6.05 14.40 1.33
C TRP A 39 -7.47 13.99 1.61
N GLN A 40 -8.15 13.57 0.57
CA GLN A 40 -9.47 12.95 0.63
C GLN A 40 -9.34 11.43 0.53
N ALA A 41 -10.45 10.73 0.76
CA ALA A 41 -10.52 9.27 0.62
C ALA A 41 -9.93 8.76 -0.71
N ARG A 42 -10.17 9.49 -1.80
CA ARG A 42 -9.62 9.16 -3.13
C ARG A 42 -8.09 9.19 -3.17
N ASP A 43 -7.48 10.22 -2.60
CA ASP A 43 -6.01 10.39 -2.58
C ASP A 43 -5.34 9.24 -1.81
N VAL A 44 -5.96 8.81 -0.71
CA VAL A 44 -5.50 7.67 0.09
C VAL A 44 -5.55 6.36 -0.71
N LEU A 45 -6.61 6.11 -1.49
CA LEU A 45 -6.70 4.93 -2.35
C LEU A 45 -5.59 4.92 -3.41
N MET A 46 -5.33 6.07 -4.05
CA MET A 46 -4.25 6.20 -5.05
C MET A 46 -2.87 5.91 -4.44
N HIS A 47 -2.63 6.44 -3.24
CA HIS A 47 -1.40 6.19 -2.47
C HIS A 47 -1.22 4.69 -2.18
N PHE A 48 -2.30 4.01 -1.79
CA PHE A 48 -2.28 2.57 -1.56
C PHE A 48 -1.95 1.75 -2.80
N ILE A 49 -2.56 2.08 -3.95
CA ILE A 49 -2.27 1.41 -5.22
C ILE A 49 -0.79 1.52 -5.55
N TYR A 50 -0.27 2.75 -5.55
CA TYR A 50 1.13 3.03 -5.89
C TYR A 50 2.10 2.19 -5.05
N PHE A 51 1.97 2.22 -3.73
CA PHE A 51 2.91 1.52 -2.87
C PHE A 51 2.75 0.00 -2.87
N HIS A 52 1.56 -0.52 -3.17
CA HIS A 52 1.38 -1.95 -3.41
C HIS A 52 2.08 -2.39 -4.70
N ASP A 53 1.85 -1.70 -5.81
CA ASP A 53 2.44 -2.04 -7.10
C ASP A 53 3.95 -1.84 -7.11
N ALA A 54 4.44 -0.75 -6.54
CA ALA A 54 5.87 -0.50 -6.40
C ALA A 54 6.56 -1.60 -5.57
N THR A 55 5.93 -2.04 -4.47
CA THR A 55 6.50 -3.10 -3.62
C THR A 55 6.46 -4.44 -4.33
N ALA A 56 5.36 -4.77 -5.01
CA ALA A 56 5.22 -6.00 -5.79
C ALA A 56 6.27 -6.09 -6.90
N TRP A 57 6.43 -5.00 -7.66
CA TRP A 57 7.45 -4.89 -8.70
C TRP A 57 8.85 -5.01 -8.11
N GLY A 58 9.14 -4.31 -7.01
CA GLY A 58 10.45 -4.35 -6.35
C GLY A 58 10.84 -5.77 -5.97
N ILE A 59 9.93 -6.51 -5.33
CA ILE A 59 10.15 -7.91 -4.94
C ILE A 59 10.43 -8.79 -6.18
N GLN A 60 9.62 -8.66 -7.23
CA GLN A 60 9.78 -9.44 -8.46
C GLN A 60 11.10 -9.13 -9.18
N SER A 61 11.44 -7.85 -9.29
CA SER A 61 12.67 -7.39 -9.92
C SER A 61 13.87 -8.05 -9.28
N VAL A 62 14.03 -7.96 -7.96
CA VAL A 62 15.20 -8.49 -7.26
C VAL A 62 15.24 -10.02 -7.23
N ALA A 63 14.08 -10.68 -7.21
CA ALA A 63 14.01 -12.14 -7.34
C ALA A 63 14.58 -12.64 -8.69
N THR A 64 14.61 -11.78 -9.71
CA THR A 64 15.20 -12.08 -11.03
C THR A 64 16.55 -11.41 -11.27
N GLY A 65 17.19 -10.85 -10.24
CA GLY A 65 18.48 -10.14 -10.35
C GLY A 65 18.38 -8.73 -10.93
N GLY A 66 17.18 -8.16 -10.97
CA GLY A 66 16.91 -6.79 -11.41
C GLY A 66 17.17 -5.73 -10.32
N PRO A 67 16.94 -4.44 -10.64
CA PRO A 67 17.23 -3.34 -9.73
C PRO A 67 16.19 -3.18 -8.62
N LEU A 68 16.57 -2.49 -7.54
CA LEU A 68 15.64 -2.00 -6.51
C LEU A 68 14.69 -0.96 -7.10
N TRP A 69 13.43 -0.95 -6.66
CA TRP A 69 12.50 0.12 -7.03
C TRP A 69 12.97 1.47 -6.45
N PRO A 70 13.22 2.50 -7.28
CA PRO A 70 13.59 3.82 -6.80
C PRO A 70 12.33 4.64 -6.48
N VAL A 71 12.21 5.10 -5.23
CA VAL A 71 11.18 6.08 -4.86
C VAL A 71 11.52 7.42 -5.51
N PRO A 72 10.60 8.04 -6.28
CA PRO A 72 10.91 9.17 -7.14
C PRO A 72 11.24 10.47 -6.40
N GLY A 73 11.01 10.55 -5.10
CA GLY A 73 11.30 11.75 -4.32
C GLY A 73 10.82 11.64 -2.87
N ASP A 74 10.62 12.81 -2.26
CA ASP A 74 9.97 12.94 -0.96
C ASP A 74 8.47 12.58 -1.03
N SER A 75 7.82 12.58 0.14
CA SER A 75 6.41 12.23 0.24
C SER A 75 5.54 13.11 -0.67
N ASP A 76 5.77 14.42 -0.73
CA ASP A 76 4.96 15.32 -1.57
C ASP A 76 5.09 15.02 -3.06
N THR A 77 6.30 14.74 -3.52
CA THR A 77 6.57 14.30 -4.89
C THR A 77 5.85 12.99 -5.20
N VAL A 78 5.96 12.00 -4.31
CA VAL A 78 5.28 10.71 -4.48
C VAL A 78 3.76 10.87 -4.51
N ASN A 79 3.20 11.73 -3.67
CA ASN A 79 1.76 11.97 -3.62
C ASN A 79 1.24 12.61 -4.91
N GLU A 80 2.00 13.54 -5.49
CA GLU A 80 1.67 14.12 -6.79
C GLU A 80 1.71 13.06 -7.89
N VAL A 81 2.71 12.17 -7.87
CA VAL A 81 2.78 11.02 -8.79
C VAL A 81 1.56 10.12 -8.64
N CYS A 82 1.18 9.76 -7.40
CA CYS A 82 -0.01 8.93 -7.14
C CYS A 82 -1.28 9.57 -7.72
N ARG A 83 -1.44 10.89 -7.54
CA ARG A 83 -2.58 11.64 -8.08
C ARG A 83 -2.60 11.62 -9.60
N ARG A 84 -1.48 11.89 -10.26
CA ARG A 84 -1.39 11.91 -11.73
C ARG A 84 -1.61 10.54 -12.36
N LEU A 85 -1.10 9.48 -11.74
CA LEU A 85 -1.28 8.12 -12.24
C LEU A 85 -2.75 7.68 -12.23
N HIS A 86 -3.56 8.30 -11.37
CA HIS A 86 -4.92 7.86 -11.10
C HIS A 86 -5.97 8.99 -11.21
N GLU A 87 -5.66 10.05 -11.95
CA GLU A 87 -6.49 11.26 -12.00
C GLU A 87 -7.84 11.02 -12.70
N HIS A 88 -7.92 10.02 -13.57
CA HIS A 88 -9.10 9.74 -14.39
C HIS A 88 -10.03 8.70 -13.77
N GLU A 89 -9.55 7.85 -12.87
CA GLU A 89 -10.30 6.74 -12.30
C GLU A 89 -11.35 7.21 -11.30
N SER A 90 -12.61 6.86 -11.51
CA SER A 90 -13.65 6.98 -10.49
C SER A 90 -13.26 6.29 -9.17
N PHE A 91 -13.95 6.65 -8.09
CA PHE A 91 -13.72 6.03 -6.78
C PHE A 91 -13.90 4.51 -6.82
N ASP A 92 -14.89 4.02 -7.57
CA ASP A 92 -15.15 2.58 -7.70
C ASP A 92 -14.05 1.88 -8.50
N GLU A 93 -13.53 2.52 -9.55
CA GLU A 93 -12.37 2.02 -10.29
C GLU A 93 -11.13 1.94 -9.40
N LEU A 94 -10.91 2.92 -8.52
CA LEU A 94 -9.81 2.88 -7.55
C LEU A 94 -9.95 1.71 -6.58
N LEU A 95 -11.16 1.42 -6.08
CA LEU A 95 -11.38 0.25 -5.22
C LEU A 95 -11.07 -1.07 -5.97
N VAL A 96 -11.38 -1.16 -7.26
CA VAL A 96 -10.99 -2.30 -8.09
C VAL A 96 -9.46 -2.35 -8.23
N GLN A 97 -8.81 -1.22 -8.55
CA GLN A 97 -7.36 -1.16 -8.71
C GLN A 97 -6.61 -1.54 -7.43
N VAL A 98 -7.11 -1.11 -6.27
CA VAL A 98 -6.55 -1.49 -4.96
C VAL A 98 -6.54 -3.01 -4.78
N ARG A 99 -7.65 -3.69 -5.10
CA ARG A 99 -7.73 -5.16 -5.02
C ARG A 99 -6.75 -5.84 -5.96
N LEU A 100 -6.63 -5.33 -7.18
CA LEU A 100 -5.70 -5.86 -8.17
C LEU A 100 -4.25 -5.67 -7.72
N ALA A 101 -3.90 -4.49 -7.21
CA ALA A 101 -2.57 -4.19 -6.66
C ALA A 101 -2.24 -5.09 -5.46
N HIS A 102 -3.22 -5.34 -4.59
CA HIS A 102 -3.08 -6.26 -3.46
C HIS A 102 -2.85 -7.71 -3.90
N ALA A 103 -3.62 -8.20 -4.87
CA ALA A 103 -3.41 -9.53 -5.42
C ALA A 103 -2.01 -9.67 -6.07
N ARG A 104 -1.54 -8.63 -6.78
CA ARG A 104 -0.18 -8.60 -7.34
C ARG A 104 0.89 -8.66 -6.25
N LEU A 105 0.73 -7.88 -5.18
CA LEU A 105 1.65 -7.86 -4.05
C LEU A 105 1.72 -9.22 -3.34
N LEU A 106 0.57 -9.83 -3.02
CA LEU A 106 0.55 -11.15 -2.37
C LEU A 106 1.21 -12.21 -3.26
N ARG A 107 0.97 -12.17 -4.57
CA ARG A 107 1.62 -13.09 -5.52
C ARG A 107 3.13 -12.88 -5.56
N ALA A 108 3.59 -11.64 -5.62
CA ALA A 108 5.01 -11.31 -5.61
C ALA A 108 5.69 -11.80 -4.33
N ALA A 109 5.09 -11.52 -3.17
CA ALA A 109 5.66 -11.89 -1.89
C ALA A 109 5.73 -13.42 -1.69
N ARG A 110 4.67 -14.16 -2.05
CA ARG A 110 4.66 -15.64 -1.98
C ARG A 110 5.62 -16.30 -2.97
N GLY A 111 5.89 -15.65 -4.09
CA GLY A 111 6.82 -16.14 -5.10
C GLY A 111 8.28 -15.74 -4.86
N ALA A 112 8.54 -14.92 -3.84
CA ALA A 112 9.89 -14.45 -3.54
C ALA A 112 10.72 -15.58 -2.90
N PRO A 113 11.96 -15.82 -3.35
CA PRO A 113 12.85 -16.79 -2.71
C PRO A 113 13.32 -16.31 -1.33
N ASP A 114 13.42 -14.99 -1.14
CA ASP A 114 13.83 -14.35 0.10
C ASP A 114 13.23 -12.94 0.19
N LEU A 115 12.43 -12.68 1.24
CA LEU A 115 11.85 -11.36 1.50
C LEU A 115 12.78 -10.42 2.28
N ASP A 116 13.91 -10.92 2.80
CA ASP A 116 14.93 -10.13 3.48
C ASP A 116 15.95 -9.52 2.52
N THR A 117 15.84 -9.82 1.23
CA THR A 117 16.55 -9.11 0.17
C THR A 117 15.98 -7.68 0.00
N PRO A 118 16.81 -6.63 -0.04
CA PRO A 118 16.38 -5.27 -0.37
C PRO A 118 15.61 -5.24 -1.69
N CYS A 119 14.45 -4.58 -1.73
CA CYS A 119 13.62 -4.46 -2.94
C CYS A 119 13.21 -3.01 -3.25
N PHE A 120 13.47 -2.10 -2.32
CA PHE A 120 13.08 -0.70 -2.37
C PHE A 120 14.26 0.20 -2.01
N ARG A 121 14.34 1.37 -2.64
CA ARG A 121 15.32 2.40 -2.33
C ARG A 121 14.64 3.77 -2.25
N ARG A 122 14.73 4.38 -1.08
CA ARG A 122 14.20 5.72 -0.79
C ARG A 122 15.06 6.79 -1.47
N ALA A 123 14.51 7.99 -1.61
CA ALA A 123 15.21 9.12 -2.22
C ALA A 123 16.49 9.53 -1.47
N ASN A 124 16.57 9.27 -0.16
CA ASN A 124 17.78 9.50 0.65
C ASN A 124 18.84 8.39 0.50
N GLY A 125 18.60 7.37 -0.33
CA GLY A 125 19.50 6.24 -0.55
C GLY A 125 19.23 5.02 0.32
N ASP A 126 18.45 5.16 1.41
CA ASP A 126 18.14 4.05 2.30
C ASP A 126 17.36 2.96 1.57
N THR A 127 17.69 1.71 1.87
CA THR A 127 17.00 0.56 1.28
C THR A 127 16.03 -0.07 2.25
N MET A 128 15.03 -0.77 1.71
CA MET A 128 14.10 -1.58 2.49
C MET A 128 13.95 -2.96 1.86
N THR A 129 13.84 -3.98 2.70
CA THR A 129 13.56 -5.36 2.30
C THR A 129 12.08 -5.55 1.98
N GLY A 130 11.76 -6.63 1.25
CA GLY A 130 10.36 -7.02 1.00
C GLY A 130 9.57 -7.16 2.30
N ARG A 131 10.14 -7.82 3.31
CA ARG A 131 9.55 -7.97 4.65
C ARG A 131 9.23 -6.62 5.29
N GLN A 132 10.22 -5.72 5.36
CA GLN A 132 10.05 -4.39 5.96
C GLN A 132 8.98 -3.57 5.22
N ARG A 133 8.88 -3.72 3.89
CA ARG A 133 7.85 -3.05 3.09
C ARG A 133 6.46 -3.58 3.39
N LEU A 134 6.28 -4.91 3.51
CA LEU A 134 5.00 -5.52 3.86
C LEU A 134 4.52 -5.10 5.26
N GLU A 135 5.42 -5.11 6.25
CA GLU A 135 5.12 -4.63 7.60
C GLU A 135 4.73 -3.15 7.62
N LEU A 136 5.46 -2.31 6.89
CA LEU A 136 5.16 -0.88 6.79
C LEU A 136 3.78 -0.65 6.15
N LEU A 137 3.46 -1.38 5.07
CA LEU A 137 2.15 -1.30 4.42
C LEU A 137 1.03 -1.67 5.39
N ALA A 138 1.16 -2.76 6.13
CA ALA A 138 0.14 -3.18 7.09
C ALA A 138 -0.14 -2.09 8.14
N ARG A 139 0.90 -1.42 8.65
CA ARG A 139 0.73 -0.29 9.59
C ARG A 139 0.09 0.94 8.93
N HIS A 140 0.65 1.39 7.81
CA HIS A 140 0.21 2.62 7.13
C HIS A 140 -1.26 2.58 6.71
N TRP A 141 -1.75 1.40 6.30
CA TRP A 141 -3.15 1.24 5.93
C TRP A 141 -4.11 1.49 7.09
N ALA A 142 -3.79 0.92 8.26
CA ALA A 142 -4.59 1.11 9.46
C ALA A 142 -4.55 2.57 9.92
N GLU A 143 -3.38 3.21 9.89
CA GLU A 143 -3.18 4.61 10.30
C GLU A 143 -4.05 5.56 9.47
N HIS A 144 -3.99 5.51 8.14
CA HIS A 144 -4.80 6.39 7.29
C HIS A 144 -6.32 6.22 7.48
N VAL A 145 -6.79 4.99 7.69
CA VAL A 145 -8.21 4.77 7.99
C VAL A 145 -8.59 5.38 9.34
N GLN A 146 -7.73 5.28 10.36
CA GLN A 146 -8.00 5.90 11.66
C GLN A 146 -7.99 7.43 11.57
N GLU A 147 -7.05 8.02 10.83
CA GLU A 147 -7.01 9.47 10.60
C GLU A 147 -8.27 9.97 9.90
N LEU A 148 -8.72 9.28 8.84
CA LEU A 148 -9.97 9.62 8.14
C LEU A 148 -11.20 9.47 9.04
N ARG A 149 -11.26 8.42 9.87
CA ARG A 149 -12.34 8.23 10.84
C ARG A 149 -12.34 9.31 11.91
N ALA A 150 -11.17 9.74 12.38
CA ALA A 150 -11.04 10.81 13.36
C ALA A 150 -11.50 12.15 12.74
N ALA A 151 -11.02 12.47 11.54
CA ALA A 151 -11.43 13.67 10.81
C ALA A 151 -12.94 13.69 10.52
N ALA A 152 -13.54 12.55 10.20
CA ALA A 152 -14.98 12.44 9.96
C ALA A 152 -15.85 12.67 11.21
N LYS A 153 -15.29 12.49 12.41
CA LYS A 153 -15.98 12.76 13.68
C LYS A 153 -15.82 14.20 14.16
N ALA A 154 -14.81 14.90 13.66
CA ALA A 154 -14.46 16.26 14.08
C ALA A 154 -15.16 17.35 13.23
N GLY A 155 -15.70 16.98 12.07
CA GLY A 155 -16.50 17.86 11.19
C GLY A 155 -17.99 17.56 11.31
#